data_AF-A0A2V7KKE6-F1
#
_entry.id   AF-A0A2V7KKE6-F1
#
_cell.length_a   1.000
_cell.length_b   1.000
_cell.length_c   1.000
_cell.angle_alpha   90.00
_cell.angle_beta   90.00
_cell.angle_gamma   90.00
#
_symmetry.space_group_name_H-M   'P 1'
#
loop_
_entity.id
_entity.type
_entity.pdbx_description
1 polymer ?
#
loop_
_entity_poly.entity_id
_entity_poly.type
_entity_poly.pdbx_seq_one_letter_code
_entity_poly.pdbx_strand_id
1 'polypeptide(L)'
;MGTYGLAARLYPTGVTGPTDRFTDVGGDLQYERHAGTKGLGTFVVHASYMHERQKLDATFGGGGAANAKNTLNTFRADAAWLTPTRWGGTVGVFSTSGTADTLLYAPGAVTGNATGKPNSNGVIAELQFMPWINTRFSLQYVAYQKFNGGTSNYDGSGRSASDNNTVYVLVWLMF
;
A
#
# COMPACT_ATOMS: atom_id res chain seq x y z
N MET A 1 -10.40 -17.52 -1.19
CA MET A 1 -10.62 -16.30 -2.00
C MET A 1 -11.76 -15.55 -1.38
N GLY A 2 -11.62 -14.24 -1.25
CA GLY A 2 -12.60 -13.36 -0.63
C GLY A 2 -12.93 -12.17 -1.52
N THR A 3 -14.01 -11.48 -1.16
CA THR A 3 -14.40 -10.19 -1.71
C THR A 3 -14.82 -9.28 -0.58
N TYR A 4 -14.50 -8.00 -0.70
CA TYR A 4 -14.80 -7.00 0.30
C TYR A 4 -15.02 -5.64 -0.37
N GLY A 5 -15.53 -4.67 0.38
CA GLY A 5 -15.75 -3.34 -0.14
C GLY A 5 -16.20 -2.36 0.93
N LEU A 6 -16.20 -1.09 0.55
CA LEU A 6 -16.60 0.03 1.39
C LEU A 6 -17.44 0.99 0.55
N ALA A 7 -18.51 1.52 1.12
CA ALA A 7 -19.23 2.65 0.54
C ALA A 7 -19.40 3.71 1.62
N ALA A 8 -18.73 4.85 1.44
CA ALA A 8 -18.67 5.89 2.47
C ALA A 8 -19.05 7.26 1.90
N ARG A 9 -19.59 8.10 2.79
CA ARG A 9 -19.78 9.54 2.54
C ARG A 9 -18.97 10.31 3.56
N LEU A 10 -18.15 11.25 3.09
CA LEU A 10 -17.29 12.05 3.95
C LEU A 10 -17.59 13.54 3.74
N TYR A 11 -17.64 14.29 4.82
CA TYR A 11 -17.59 15.76 4.76
C TYR A 11 -16.12 16.15 4.61
N PRO A 12 -15.71 16.83 3.51
CA PRO A 12 -14.30 17.22 3.34
C PRO A 12 -13.83 18.16 4.45
N THR A 13 -14.74 18.97 4.98
CA THR A 13 -14.52 19.88 6.10
C THR A 13 -15.72 19.85 7.05
N GLY A 14 -15.45 19.80 8.36
CA GLY A 14 -16.48 19.79 9.39
C GLY A 14 -17.27 18.47 9.48
N VAL A 15 -18.52 18.56 9.99
CA VAL A 15 -19.41 17.40 10.25
C VAL A 15 -20.78 17.54 9.58
N THR A 16 -20.97 18.57 8.76
CA THR A 16 -22.22 18.88 8.04
C THR A 16 -21.90 19.55 6.71
N GLY A 17 -22.79 19.44 5.72
CA GLY A 17 -22.68 20.13 4.42
C GLY A 17 -22.68 19.18 3.23
N PRO A 18 -22.17 19.62 2.06
CA PRO A 18 -21.92 18.74 0.94
C PRO A 18 -20.92 17.63 1.30
N THR A 19 -21.11 16.43 0.75
CA THR A 19 -20.25 15.27 0.99
C THR A 19 -19.60 14.75 -0.28
N ASP A 20 -18.41 14.22 -0.15
CA ASP A 20 -17.79 13.35 -1.14
C ASP A 20 -18.22 11.90 -0.92
N ARG A 21 -18.18 11.09 -1.97
CA ARG A 21 -18.56 9.67 -1.94
C ARG A 21 -17.44 8.80 -2.45
N PHE A 22 -17.14 7.76 -1.68
CA PHE A 22 -16.10 6.78 -1.98
C PHE A 22 -16.76 5.41 -2.08
N THR A 23 -16.34 4.61 -3.05
CA THR A 23 -16.86 3.26 -3.24
C THR A 23 -15.73 2.35 -3.68
N ASP A 24 -15.41 1.41 -2.80
CA ASP A 24 -14.33 0.46 -2.95
C ASP A 24 -14.90 -0.93 -3.17
N VAL A 25 -14.39 -1.61 -4.18
CA VAL A 25 -14.69 -3.01 -4.44
C VAL A 25 -13.38 -3.74 -4.61
N GLY A 26 -13.16 -4.76 -3.77
CA GLY A 26 -11.93 -5.51 -3.73
C GLY A 26 -12.15 -7.01 -3.66
N GLY A 27 -11.09 -7.72 -4.03
CA GLY A 27 -10.99 -9.16 -3.93
C GLY A 27 -9.63 -9.57 -3.39
N ASP A 28 -9.59 -10.72 -2.75
CA ASP A 28 -8.38 -11.31 -2.20
C ASP A 28 -8.27 -12.81 -2.50
N LEU A 29 -7.04 -13.26 -2.49
CA LEU A 29 -6.64 -14.64 -2.63
C LEU A 29 -5.61 -14.94 -1.56
N GLN A 30 -5.80 -16.07 -0.88
CA GLN A 30 -4.83 -16.64 0.02
C GLN A 30 -4.65 -18.11 -0.35
N TYR A 31 -3.40 -18.55 -0.37
CA TYR A 31 -3.02 -19.93 -0.56
C TYR A 31 -1.90 -20.31 0.40
N GLU A 32 -2.09 -21.41 1.12
CA GLU A 32 -1.11 -21.94 2.06
C GLU A 32 -0.88 -23.42 1.77
N ARG A 33 0.38 -23.84 1.84
CA ARG A 33 0.75 -25.26 1.74
C ARG A 33 1.96 -25.58 2.58
N HIS A 34 1.97 -26.79 3.13
CA HIS A 34 3.20 -27.39 3.65
C HIS A 34 4.15 -27.72 2.50
N ALA A 35 5.44 -27.50 2.72
CA ALA A 35 6.48 -27.67 1.71
C ALA A 35 7.87 -27.82 2.37
N GLY A 36 8.88 -28.13 1.56
CA GLY A 36 10.28 -28.25 2.01
C GLY A 36 10.63 -29.66 2.50
N THR A 37 11.83 -29.82 3.04
CA THR A 37 12.35 -31.14 3.45
C THR A 37 11.44 -31.75 4.52
N LYS A 38 10.87 -32.93 4.22
CA LYS A 38 9.87 -33.64 5.05
C LYS A 38 8.53 -32.89 5.25
N GLY A 39 8.24 -31.84 4.47
CA GLY A 39 7.00 -31.06 4.59
C GLY A 39 6.91 -30.22 5.87
N LEU A 40 8.04 -29.94 6.51
CA LEU A 40 8.10 -29.23 7.79
C LEU A 40 8.12 -27.70 7.66
N GLY A 41 8.16 -27.16 6.43
CA GLY A 41 8.02 -25.73 6.15
C GLY A 41 6.62 -25.38 5.67
N THR A 42 6.29 -24.09 5.70
CA THR A 42 5.02 -23.57 5.20
C THR A 42 5.29 -22.48 4.17
N PHE A 43 4.68 -22.62 3.00
CA PHE A 43 4.63 -21.59 1.98
C PHE A 43 3.26 -20.94 1.98
N VAL A 44 3.25 -19.61 2.05
CA VAL A 44 2.03 -18.81 2.06
C VAL A 44 2.11 -17.79 0.92
N VAL A 45 1.01 -17.58 0.22
CA VAL A 45 0.87 -16.55 -0.80
C VAL A 45 -0.40 -15.79 -0.54
N HIS A 46 -0.31 -14.46 -0.58
CA HIS A 46 -1.45 -13.57 -0.55
C HIS A 46 -1.45 -12.68 -1.79
N ALA A 47 -2.63 -12.35 -2.28
CA ALA A 47 -2.83 -11.33 -3.29
C ALA A 47 -4.14 -10.60 -3.01
N SER A 48 -4.17 -9.29 -3.25
CA SER A 48 -5.37 -8.48 -3.15
C SER A 48 -5.38 -7.42 -4.25
N TYR A 49 -6.57 -7.14 -4.75
CA TYR A 49 -6.81 -6.07 -5.71
C TYR A 49 -8.06 -5.31 -5.30
N MET A 50 -8.01 -3.99 -5.36
CA MET A 50 -9.10 -3.09 -5.01
C MET A 50 -9.22 -1.98 -6.04
N HIS A 51 -10.46 -1.70 -6.44
CA HIS A 51 -10.83 -0.57 -7.29
C HIS A 51 -11.74 0.38 -6.51
N GLU A 52 -11.29 1.62 -6.38
CA GLU A 52 -12.03 2.72 -5.75
C GLU A 52 -12.54 3.69 -6.81
N ARG A 53 -13.78 4.14 -6.61
CA ARG A 53 -14.40 5.25 -7.33
C ARG A 53 -14.69 6.39 -6.36
N GLN A 54 -14.16 7.56 -6.67
CA GLN A 54 -14.35 8.77 -5.91
C GLN A 54 -15.29 9.70 -6.67
N LYS A 55 -16.33 10.20 -6.00
CA LYS A 55 -17.16 11.32 -6.46
C LYS A 55 -16.94 12.47 -5.48
N LEU A 56 -16.16 13.43 -5.91
CA LEU A 56 -15.68 14.55 -5.11
C LEU A 56 -16.61 15.76 -5.26
N ASP A 57 -17.92 15.56 -5.19
CA ASP A 57 -18.92 16.61 -5.47
C ASP A 57 -18.71 17.84 -4.55
N ALA A 58 -18.36 17.62 -3.27
CA ALA A 58 -18.12 18.68 -2.30
C ALA A 58 -16.73 19.32 -2.48
N THR A 59 -15.69 18.49 -2.60
CA THR A 59 -14.31 18.99 -2.78
C THR A 59 -14.12 19.73 -4.10
N PHE A 60 -14.73 19.26 -5.19
CA PHE A 60 -14.74 19.94 -6.48
C PHE A 60 -15.52 21.25 -6.41
N GLY A 61 -16.71 21.25 -5.80
CA GLY A 61 -17.51 22.47 -5.62
C GLY A 61 -16.81 23.54 -4.77
N GLY A 62 -15.95 23.13 -3.85
CA GLY A 62 -15.09 24.02 -3.04
C GLY A 62 -13.76 24.41 -3.69
N GLY A 63 -13.46 23.95 -4.91
CA GLY A 63 -12.22 24.25 -5.63
C GLY A 63 -10.98 23.47 -5.15
N GLY A 64 -11.16 22.42 -4.35
CA GLY A 64 -10.07 21.58 -3.83
C GLY A 64 -9.70 20.38 -4.72
N ALA A 65 -10.45 20.14 -5.80
CA ALA A 65 -10.19 19.08 -6.77
C ALA A 65 -10.39 19.61 -8.19
N ALA A 66 -9.56 19.18 -9.12
CA ALA A 66 -9.68 19.51 -10.55
C ALA A 66 -10.77 18.67 -11.22
N ASN A 67 -11.06 17.49 -10.67
CA ASN A 67 -12.08 16.57 -11.19
C ASN A 67 -13.17 16.32 -10.15
N ALA A 68 -14.43 16.32 -10.58
CA ALA A 68 -15.54 15.84 -9.75
C ALA A 68 -15.53 14.31 -9.55
N LYS A 69 -14.77 13.57 -10.38
CA LYS A 69 -14.67 12.11 -10.31
C LYS A 69 -13.23 11.66 -10.50
N ASN A 70 -12.76 10.80 -9.62
CA ASN A 70 -11.44 10.17 -9.69
C ASN A 70 -11.56 8.66 -9.47
N THR A 71 -10.52 7.92 -9.84
CA THR A 71 -10.43 6.47 -9.60
C THR A 71 -9.07 6.12 -9.02
N LEU A 72 -9.03 5.09 -8.18
CA LEU A 72 -7.82 4.53 -7.63
C LEU A 72 -7.87 3.01 -7.74
N ASN A 73 -6.74 2.40 -8.04
CA ASN A 73 -6.55 0.96 -8.07
C ASN A 73 -5.40 0.64 -7.14
N THR A 74 -5.55 -0.39 -6.32
CA THR A 74 -4.51 -0.86 -5.44
C THR A 74 -4.34 -2.36 -5.60
N PHE A 75 -3.12 -2.78 -5.84
CA PHE A 75 -2.72 -4.17 -5.93
C PHE A 75 -1.61 -4.45 -4.91
N ARG A 76 -1.72 -5.57 -4.21
CA ARG A 76 -0.67 -6.09 -3.33
C ARG A 76 -0.58 -7.60 -3.50
N ALA A 77 0.63 -8.12 -3.50
CA ALA A 77 0.86 -9.55 -3.42
C ALA A 77 2.14 -9.85 -2.66
N ASP A 78 2.16 -10.94 -1.92
CA ASP A 78 3.32 -11.41 -1.18
C ASP A 78 3.40 -12.92 -1.16
N ALA A 79 4.62 -13.42 -0.98
CA ALA A 79 4.93 -14.81 -0.77
C ALA A 79 5.86 -14.93 0.43
N ALA A 80 5.49 -15.80 1.37
CA ALA A 80 6.24 -16.09 2.57
C ALA A 80 6.69 -17.55 2.59
N TRP A 81 7.91 -17.77 3.07
CA TRP A 81 8.47 -19.07 3.33
C TRP A 81 8.87 -19.15 4.79
N LEU A 82 8.16 -19.99 5.55
CA LEU A 82 8.42 -20.25 6.95
C LEU A 82 9.08 -21.61 7.08
N THR A 83 10.26 -21.66 7.70
CA THR A 83 11.03 -22.89 7.85
C THR A 83 10.89 -23.47 9.24
N PRO A 84 11.14 -24.77 9.42
CA PRO A 84 11.33 -25.35 10.74
C PRO A 84 12.64 -24.86 11.42
N THR A 85 13.53 -24.16 10.69
CA THR A 85 14.87 -23.78 11.15
C THR A 85 14.93 -22.42 11.83
N ARG A 86 13.86 -21.99 12.53
CA ARG A 86 13.76 -20.68 13.22
C ARG A 86 13.86 -19.45 12.30
N TRP A 87 13.92 -19.64 10.99
CA TRP A 87 14.00 -18.57 10.01
C TRP A 87 12.73 -18.50 9.18
N GLY A 88 12.37 -17.30 8.75
CA GLY A 88 11.30 -17.06 7.81
C GLY A 88 11.66 -15.91 6.90
N GLY A 89 11.08 -15.88 5.71
CA GLY A 89 11.27 -14.77 4.78
C GLY A 89 10.01 -14.48 4.01
N THR A 90 9.78 -13.20 3.71
CA THR A 90 8.65 -12.75 2.90
C THR A 90 9.15 -11.80 1.83
N VAL A 91 8.63 -11.93 0.62
CA VAL A 91 8.81 -10.97 -0.46
C VAL A 91 7.46 -10.53 -0.96
N GLY A 92 7.31 -9.23 -1.22
CA GLY A 92 6.05 -8.67 -1.67
C GLY A 92 6.23 -7.58 -2.69
N VAL A 93 5.15 -7.31 -3.43
CA VAL A 93 5.01 -6.22 -4.38
C VAL A 93 3.74 -5.45 -4.07
N PHE A 94 3.79 -4.14 -4.28
CA PHE A 94 2.61 -3.30 -4.20
C PHE A 94 2.59 -2.30 -5.36
N SER A 95 1.38 -1.94 -5.79
CA SER A 95 1.15 -0.93 -6.81
C SER A 95 -0.14 -0.20 -6.50
N THR A 96 -0.10 1.12 -6.57
CA THR A 96 -1.27 2.00 -6.52
C THR A 96 -1.24 2.86 -7.76
N SER A 97 -2.36 2.96 -8.47
CA SER A 97 -2.50 3.77 -9.67
C SER A 97 -3.86 4.46 -9.71
N GLY A 98 -3.91 5.70 -10.18
CA GLY A 98 -5.17 6.44 -10.19
C GLY A 98 -5.21 7.58 -11.19
N THR A 99 -6.38 8.21 -11.25
CA THR A 99 -6.62 9.40 -12.07
C THR A 99 -5.76 10.57 -11.57
N ALA A 100 -5.23 11.35 -12.50
CA ALA A 100 -4.51 12.57 -12.16
C ALA A 100 -5.49 13.67 -11.75
N ASP A 101 -5.17 14.40 -10.70
CA ASP A 101 -5.94 15.56 -10.23
C ASP A 101 -4.96 16.60 -9.69
N THR A 102 -4.81 17.71 -10.40
CA THR A 102 -3.76 18.71 -10.16
C THR A 102 -4.05 19.61 -8.96
N LEU A 103 -5.30 19.66 -8.48
CA LEU A 103 -5.65 20.39 -7.27
C LEU A 103 -5.61 19.47 -6.05
N LEU A 104 -6.12 18.23 -6.20
CA LEU A 104 -6.11 17.24 -5.12
C LEU A 104 -4.70 16.74 -4.79
N TYR A 105 -3.84 16.60 -5.81
CA TYR A 105 -2.44 16.18 -5.66
C TYR A 105 -1.48 17.30 -6.06
N ALA A 106 -1.82 18.54 -5.71
CA ALA A 106 -1.03 19.72 -6.04
C ALA A 106 0.45 19.57 -5.62
N PRO A 107 1.42 20.13 -6.37
CA PRO A 107 2.84 20.01 -6.04
C PRO A 107 3.15 20.55 -4.65
N GLY A 108 3.95 19.80 -3.91
CA GLY A 108 4.37 20.15 -2.56
C GLY A 108 5.42 19.16 -2.07
N ALA A 109 6.40 19.65 -1.32
CA ALA A 109 7.39 18.78 -0.70
C ALA A 109 6.66 17.81 0.24
N VAL A 110 6.86 16.50 0.03
CA VAL A 110 6.27 15.40 0.82
C VAL A 110 4.76 15.19 0.61
N THR A 111 3.93 16.24 0.55
CA THR A 111 2.46 16.12 0.52
C THR A 111 1.87 16.11 -0.90
N GLY A 112 2.65 16.50 -1.90
CA GLY A 112 2.20 16.69 -3.28
C GLY A 112 3.04 15.92 -4.29
N ASN A 113 2.76 16.12 -5.59
CA ASN A 113 3.69 15.70 -6.64
C ASN A 113 3.59 16.51 -7.92
N ALA A 114 4.67 16.52 -8.69
CA ALA A 114 4.81 17.30 -9.92
C ALA A 114 3.86 16.83 -11.04
N THR A 115 3.33 15.60 -10.95
CA THR A 115 2.51 15.01 -12.02
C THR A 115 1.02 15.01 -11.73
N GLY A 116 0.61 15.47 -10.54
CA GLY A 116 -0.75 15.37 -10.04
C GLY A 116 -1.29 13.94 -9.97
N LYS A 117 -0.44 12.90 -9.85
CA LYS A 117 -0.85 11.49 -9.88
C LYS A 117 -0.57 10.76 -8.56
N PRO A 118 -1.47 9.90 -8.08
CA PRO A 118 -1.25 9.14 -6.85
C PRO A 118 -0.39 7.87 -7.06
N ASN A 119 0.29 7.72 -8.20
CA ASN A 119 0.86 6.43 -8.59
C ASN A 119 2.10 6.08 -7.76
N SER A 120 2.08 4.96 -7.05
CA SER A 120 3.21 4.48 -6.26
C SER A 120 3.38 2.97 -6.40
N ASN A 121 4.60 2.48 -6.50
CA ASN A 121 4.87 1.04 -6.53
C ASN A 121 6.25 0.70 -5.96
N GLY A 122 6.40 -0.56 -5.55
CA GLY A 122 7.63 -1.01 -4.93
C GLY A 122 7.63 -2.49 -4.56
N VAL A 123 8.73 -2.88 -3.93
CA VAL A 123 8.96 -4.22 -3.40
C VAL A 123 9.17 -4.14 -1.90
N ILE A 124 8.77 -5.20 -1.21
CA ILE A 124 8.99 -5.40 0.22
C ILE A 124 9.78 -6.69 0.37
N ALA A 125 10.82 -6.67 1.19
CA ALA A 125 11.55 -7.86 1.60
C ALA A 125 11.60 -7.89 3.13
N GLU A 126 11.31 -9.05 3.71
CA GLU A 126 11.35 -9.25 5.15
C GLU A 126 12.09 -10.53 5.49
N LEU A 127 12.93 -10.46 6.52
CA LEU A 127 13.60 -11.59 7.15
C LEU A 127 13.14 -11.69 8.59
N GLN A 128 12.75 -12.90 9.00
CA GLN A 128 12.30 -13.20 10.35
C GLN A 128 13.21 -14.23 11.01
N PHE A 129 13.50 -14.04 12.28
CA PHE A 129 14.28 -14.98 13.10
C PHE A 129 13.61 -15.20 14.45
N MET A 130 13.35 -16.46 14.78
CA MET A 130 12.60 -16.90 15.96
C MET A 130 13.49 -17.83 16.83
N PRO A 131 14.48 -17.27 17.55
CA PRO A 131 15.42 -18.06 18.34
C PRO A 131 14.73 -18.88 19.45
N TRP A 132 13.60 -18.40 19.94
CA TRP A 132 12.76 -19.03 20.95
C TRP A 132 11.29 -18.97 20.55
N ILE A 133 10.45 -19.81 21.15
CA ILE A 133 9.01 -19.88 20.84
C ILE A 133 8.27 -18.58 21.17
N ASN A 134 8.80 -17.79 22.10
CA ASN A 134 8.20 -16.57 22.61
C ASN A 134 8.89 -15.28 22.10
N THR A 135 9.81 -15.40 21.15
CA THR A 135 10.59 -14.27 20.64
C THR A 135 10.72 -14.32 19.13
N ARG A 136 10.36 -13.22 18.46
CA ARG A 136 10.59 -13.04 17.02
C ARG A 136 11.26 -11.70 16.75
N PHE A 137 12.34 -11.75 15.99
CA PHE A 137 12.98 -10.59 15.36
C PHE A 137 12.54 -10.52 13.90
N SER A 138 12.27 -9.32 13.40
CA SER A 138 11.97 -9.10 11.98
C SER A 138 12.72 -7.88 11.47
N LEU A 139 13.31 -8.01 10.28
CA LEU A 139 13.94 -6.94 9.54
C LEU A 139 13.21 -6.82 8.21
N GLN A 140 12.58 -5.68 7.96
CA GLN A 140 11.87 -5.39 6.72
C GLN A 140 12.50 -4.21 5.99
N TYR A 141 12.58 -4.32 4.67
CA TYR A 141 13.00 -3.25 3.78
C TYR A 141 11.94 -3.01 2.70
N VAL A 142 11.59 -1.75 2.49
CA VAL A 142 10.67 -1.31 1.43
C VAL A 142 11.46 -0.49 0.43
N ALA A 143 11.47 -0.93 -0.83
CA ALA A 143 12.10 -0.21 -1.93
C ALA A 143 11.05 0.31 -2.90
N TYR A 144 10.93 1.63 -2.98
CA TYR A 144 10.04 2.31 -3.92
C TYR A 144 10.71 2.44 -5.28
N GLN A 145 10.00 1.98 -6.31
CA GLN A 145 10.39 2.17 -7.71
C GLN A 145 9.73 3.44 -8.27
N LYS A 146 8.49 3.71 -7.84
CA LYS A 146 7.74 4.93 -8.14
C LYS A 146 7.07 5.43 -6.88
N PHE A 147 7.08 6.74 -6.68
CA PHE A 147 6.41 7.40 -5.57
C PHE A 147 5.68 8.64 -6.08
N ASN A 148 4.41 8.77 -5.74
CA ASN A 148 3.53 9.89 -6.12
C ASN A 148 3.71 10.33 -7.59
N GLY A 149 3.62 9.38 -8.52
CA GLY A 149 3.66 9.64 -9.96
C GLY A 149 5.04 9.62 -10.62
N GLY A 150 6.13 9.75 -9.86
CA GLY A 150 7.50 9.88 -10.40
C GLY A 150 8.49 8.83 -9.88
N THR A 151 9.55 8.59 -10.65
CA THR A 151 10.71 7.75 -10.24
C THR A 151 11.87 8.62 -9.76
N SER A 152 12.10 9.76 -10.42
CA SER A 152 13.05 10.80 -10.04
C SER A 152 12.34 12.15 -9.97
N ASN A 153 12.84 13.05 -9.12
CA ASN A 153 12.27 14.39 -8.90
C ASN A 153 10.73 14.41 -8.84
N TYR A 154 10.13 13.45 -8.11
CA TYR A 154 8.69 13.20 -8.16
C TYR A 154 7.88 14.39 -7.61
N ASP A 155 8.48 15.16 -6.72
CA ASP A 155 7.87 16.33 -6.08
C ASP A 155 8.27 17.67 -6.73
N GLY A 156 9.13 17.65 -7.75
CA GLY A 156 9.66 18.86 -8.39
C GLY A 156 10.71 19.61 -7.57
N SER A 157 11.14 19.06 -6.42
CA SER A 157 12.11 19.66 -5.49
C SER A 157 13.42 18.85 -5.32
N GLY A 158 13.64 17.86 -6.18
CA GLY A 158 14.84 17.05 -6.27
C GLY A 158 14.72 15.63 -5.69
N ARG A 159 13.59 15.28 -5.05
CA ARG A 159 13.44 13.96 -4.41
C ARG A 159 13.08 12.86 -5.39
N SER A 160 13.73 11.73 -5.27
CA SER A 160 13.46 10.52 -6.05
C SER A 160 12.66 9.51 -5.25
N ALA A 161 12.08 8.52 -5.93
CA ALA A 161 11.27 7.49 -5.27
C ALA A 161 12.08 6.75 -4.19
N SER A 162 13.37 6.49 -4.45
CA SER A 162 14.32 5.86 -3.53
C SER A 162 14.50 6.61 -2.21
N ASP A 163 14.28 7.93 -2.19
CA ASP A 163 14.42 8.75 -0.98
C ASP A 163 13.27 8.51 0.02
N ASN A 164 12.33 7.63 -0.33
CA ASN A 164 11.25 7.16 0.55
C ASN A 164 11.44 5.70 0.95
N ASN A 165 12.57 5.06 0.61
CA ASN A 165 12.85 3.70 1.06
C ASN A 165 12.92 3.64 2.59
N THR A 166 12.37 2.59 3.19
CA THR A 166 12.31 2.45 4.64
C THR A 166 12.91 1.13 5.10
N VAL A 167 13.65 1.16 6.20
CA VAL A 167 14.06 -0.02 6.97
C VAL A 167 13.25 -0.04 8.26
N TYR A 168 12.68 -1.20 8.58
CA TYR A 168 11.92 -1.41 9.79
C TYR A 168 12.46 -2.63 10.55
N VAL A 169 12.66 -2.47 11.85
CA VAL A 169 13.10 -3.54 12.76
C VAL A 169 12.03 -3.74 13.82
N LEU A 170 11.61 -4.98 14.00
CA LEU A 170 10.59 -5.38 14.97
C LEU A 170 11.14 -6.46 15.91
N VAL A 171 10.80 -6.32 17.18
CA VAL A 171 10.93 -7.40 18.18
C VAL A 171 9.55 -7.68 18.75
N TRP A 172 9.11 -8.93 18.64
CA TRP A 172 7.90 -9.43 19.28
C TRP A 172 8.28 -10.36 20.43
N LEU A 173 7.70 -10.11 21.60
CA LEU A 173 7.93 -10.85 22.84
C LEU A 173 6.59 -11.31 23.41
N MET A 174 6.51 -12.56 23.83
CA MET A 174 5.39 -13.13 24.56
C MET A 174 5.85 -13.59 25.94
N PHE A 175 5.06 -13.30 26.97
CA PHE A 175 5.34 -13.60 28.37
C PHE A 175 4.15 -14.30 29.04
#